data_AF-A0A967M0C5-F1
#
_entry.id   AF-A0A967M0C5-F1
#
_cell.length_a   1.000
_cell.length_b   1.000
_cell.length_c   1.000
_cell.angle_alpha   90.00
_cell.angle_beta   90.00
_cell.angle_gamma   90.00
#
_symmetry.space_group_name_H-M   'P 1'
#
loop_
_entity.id
_entity.type
_entity.pdbx_description
1 polymer ?
#
loop_
_entity_poly.entity_id
_entity_poly.type
_entity_poly.pdbx_seq_one_letter_code
_entity_poly.pdbx_strand_id
1 'polypeptide(L)'
;MSPSDYVPPWQGEVRPPALPDPEGHFDHLEPGSAAFEAAHVFGSIRRVLDIWEHYFGRPIEWNFRRHYDRLEVVIIPQLDNALMGYGFMAIGYHHEPSGEVRPFTLNFDVIAHEVGHGIIYSEVGLPTSETEQGEYFGFHESAA
;
A
#
# COMPACT_ATOMS: atom_id res chain seq x y z
N MET A 1 -13.67 2.37 -11.30
CA MET A 1 -12.83 3.53 -10.96
C MET A 1 -11.49 3.35 -11.66
N SER A 2 -10.97 4.42 -12.25
CA SER A 2 -9.67 4.49 -12.92
C SER A 2 -8.56 4.73 -11.89
N PRO A 3 -7.30 4.35 -12.13
CA PRO A 3 -6.16 4.69 -11.25
C PRO A 3 -6.02 6.20 -10.96
N SER A 4 -6.48 7.05 -11.87
CA SER A 4 -6.56 8.52 -11.69
C SER A 4 -7.51 8.96 -10.58
N ASP A 5 -8.44 8.10 -10.16
CA ASP A 5 -9.47 8.44 -9.18
C ASP A 5 -8.96 8.35 -7.73
N TYR A 6 -7.72 7.88 -7.54
CA TYR A 6 -7.10 7.62 -6.23
C TYR A 6 -5.87 8.49 -5.96
N VAL A 7 -5.61 9.50 -6.80
CA VAL A 7 -4.45 10.37 -6.63
C VAL A 7 -4.57 11.19 -5.33
N PRO A 8 -3.46 11.37 -4.58
CA PRO A 8 -3.50 12.18 -3.38
C PRO A 8 -3.83 13.65 -3.68
N PRO A 9 -4.54 14.34 -2.78
CA PRO A 9 -5.18 13.77 -1.59
C PRO A 9 -6.55 13.17 -1.94
N TRP A 10 -6.91 12.08 -1.27
CA TRP A 10 -8.22 11.45 -1.33
C TRP A 10 -9.33 12.47 -1.08
N GLN A 11 -10.31 12.52 -1.99
CA GLN A 11 -11.44 13.47 -1.96
C GLN A 11 -12.75 12.84 -1.46
N GLY A 12 -12.75 11.54 -1.17
CA GLY A 12 -13.96 10.82 -0.76
C GLY A 12 -14.19 10.86 0.76
N GLU A 13 -15.14 10.05 1.21
CA GLU A 13 -15.41 9.88 2.64
C GLU A 13 -14.20 9.28 3.36
N VAL A 14 -13.92 9.78 4.57
CA VAL A 14 -12.85 9.31 5.43
C VAL A 14 -13.44 8.88 6.76
N ARG A 15 -13.18 7.64 7.16
CA ARG A 15 -13.55 7.11 8.47
C ARG A 15 -12.58 7.62 9.55
N PRO A 16 -12.97 7.59 10.84
CA PRO A 16 -12.04 7.87 11.93
C PRO A 16 -10.76 7.01 11.82
N PRO A 17 -9.58 7.56 12.14
CA PRO A 17 -8.34 6.80 12.08
C PRO A 17 -8.34 5.68 13.12
N ALA A 18 -7.66 4.58 12.82
CA ALA A 18 -7.23 3.63 13.83
C ALA A 18 -6.17 4.32 14.70
N LEU A 19 -6.44 4.45 15.99
CA LEU A 19 -5.53 5.06 16.95
C LEU A 19 -4.95 4.00 17.88
N PRO A 20 -3.67 4.12 18.26
CA PRO A 20 -3.12 3.26 19.29
C PRO A 20 -3.68 3.65 20.66
N ASP A 21 -3.55 2.75 21.62
CA ASP A 21 -3.74 3.03 23.04
C ASP A 21 -2.59 3.91 23.61
N PRO A 22 -2.63 4.31 24.90
CA PRO A 22 -1.58 5.12 25.51
C PRO A 22 -0.17 4.50 25.48
N GLU A 23 -0.08 3.18 25.39
CA GLU A 23 1.17 2.41 25.31
C GLU A 23 1.67 2.27 23.86
N GLY A 24 0.86 2.64 22.86
CA GLY A 24 1.21 2.53 21.44
C GLY A 24 0.69 1.25 20.78
N HIS A 25 -0.16 0.47 21.44
CA HIS A 25 -0.67 -0.82 20.96
C HIS A 25 -2.02 -0.69 20.25
N PHE A 26 -2.26 -1.62 19.33
CA PHE A 26 -3.51 -1.75 18.55
C PHE A 26 -4.26 -3.05 18.85
N ASP A 27 -3.87 -3.77 19.89
CA ASP A 27 -4.44 -5.06 20.31
C ASP A 27 -5.88 -4.95 20.87
N HIS A 28 -6.33 -3.73 21.17
CA HIS A 28 -7.72 -3.41 21.51
C HIS A 28 -8.65 -3.32 20.29
N LEU A 29 -8.12 -3.36 19.05
CA LEU A 29 -8.94 -3.29 17.84
C LEU A 29 -9.53 -4.66 17.51
N GLU A 30 -10.84 -4.69 17.28
CA GLU A 30 -11.57 -5.93 17.00
C GLU A 30 -11.35 -6.42 15.56
N PRO A 31 -10.95 -7.69 15.34
CA PRO A 31 -10.94 -8.31 14.03
C PRO A 31 -12.29 -8.18 13.32
N GLY A 32 -12.25 -7.87 12.01
CA GLY A 32 -13.45 -7.59 11.22
C GLY A 32 -13.94 -6.14 11.32
N SER A 33 -13.31 -5.30 12.13
CA SER A 33 -13.53 -3.85 12.09
C SER A 33 -12.63 -3.16 11.05
N ALA A 34 -13.11 -2.06 10.48
CA ALA A 34 -12.31 -1.25 9.55
C ALA A 34 -11.08 -0.63 10.22
N ALA A 35 -11.13 -0.37 11.53
CA ALA A 35 -9.99 0.13 12.28
C ALA A 35 -8.88 -0.93 12.37
N PHE A 36 -9.25 -2.19 12.63
CA PHE A 36 -8.30 -3.31 12.66
C PHE A 36 -7.62 -3.49 11.30
N GLU A 37 -8.37 -3.45 10.20
CA GLU A 37 -7.80 -3.51 8.85
C GLU A 37 -6.83 -2.36 8.58
N ALA A 38 -7.20 -1.12 8.94
CA ALA A 38 -6.31 0.04 8.79
C ALA A 38 -5.01 -0.11 9.59
N ALA A 39 -5.10 -0.60 10.83
CA ALA A 39 -3.93 -0.89 11.66
C ALA A 39 -3.06 -2.02 11.08
N HIS A 40 -3.67 -3.08 10.57
CA HIS A 40 -2.97 -4.20 9.93
C HIS A 40 -2.22 -3.74 8.67
N VAL A 41 -2.87 -2.95 7.81
CA VAL A 41 -2.23 -2.38 6.61
C VAL A 41 -1.05 -1.49 7.00
N PHE A 42 -1.25 -0.56 7.93
CA PHE A 42 -0.18 0.30 8.43
C PHE A 42 1.00 -0.51 9.00
N GLY A 43 0.71 -1.49 9.87
CA GLY A 43 1.72 -2.35 10.47
C GLY A 43 2.49 -3.17 9.44
N SER A 44 1.80 -3.70 8.43
CA SER A 44 2.41 -4.47 7.33
C SER A 44 3.35 -3.58 6.50
N ILE A 45 2.90 -2.39 6.12
CA ILE A 45 3.75 -1.42 5.39
C ILE A 45 4.98 -1.07 6.21
N ARG A 46 4.83 -0.72 7.49
CA ARG A 46 5.98 -0.38 8.34
C ARG A 46 6.93 -1.56 8.48
N ARG A 47 6.41 -2.78 8.60
CA ARG A 47 7.24 -3.99 8.69
C ARG A 47 8.05 -4.24 7.42
N VAL A 48 7.46 -4.07 6.25
CA VAL A 48 8.16 -4.19 4.96
C VAL A 48 9.28 -3.16 4.86
N LEU A 49 8.99 -1.91 5.22
CA LEU A 49 10.02 -0.86 5.27
C LEU A 49 11.13 -1.21 6.26
N ASP A 50 10.81 -1.65 7.48
CA ASP A 50 11.83 -2.05 8.47
C ASP A 50 12.77 -3.13 7.92
N ILE A 51 12.23 -4.12 7.20
CA ILE A 51 13.01 -5.21 6.58
C ILE A 51 13.97 -4.64 5.53
N TRP A 52 13.47 -3.86 4.59
CA TRP A 52 14.28 -3.34 3.49
C TRP A 52 15.25 -2.24 3.94
N GLU A 53 14.83 -1.31 4.78
CA GLU A 53 15.70 -0.30 5.37
C GLU A 53 16.84 -0.94 6.18
N HIS A 54 16.58 -2.07 6.85
CA HIS A 54 17.62 -2.87 7.49
C HIS A 54 18.61 -3.46 6.47
N TYR A 55 18.14 -4.05 5.37
CA TYR A 55 19.00 -4.57 4.31
C TYR A 55 19.83 -3.47 3.62
N PHE A 56 19.25 -2.29 3.38
CA PHE A 56 19.93 -1.15 2.78
C PHE A 56 20.84 -0.39 3.75
N GLY A 57 20.65 -0.57 5.07
CA GLY A 57 21.38 0.16 6.11
C GLY A 57 21.04 1.66 6.17
N ARG A 58 19.91 2.07 5.58
CA ARG A 58 19.41 3.46 5.58
C ARG A 58 17.90 3.51 5.37
N PRO A 59 17.25 4.64 5.73
CA PRO A 59 15.87 4.89 5.34
C PRO A 59 15.71 4.92 3.80
N ILE A 60 14.52 4.54 3.33
CA ILE A 60 14.13 4.66 1.93
C ILE A 60 13.36 5.97 1.76
N GLU A 61 13.84 6.88 0.91
CA GLU A 61 13.11 8.09 0.56
C GLU A 61 12.20 7.83 -0.63
N TRP A 62 10.90 8.09 -0.47
CA TRP A 62 9.93 7.89 -1.54
C TRP A 62 10.24 8.72 -2.79
N ASN A 63 10.13 8.10 -3.97
CA ASN A 63 10.26 8.78 -5.26
C ASN A 63 9.30 9.98 -5.46
N PHE A 64 8.21 10.03 -4.69
CA PHE A 64 7.24 11.12 -4.68
C PHE A 64 7.46 12.21 -3.62
N ARG A 65 8.56 12.14 -2.85
CA ARG A 65 8.83 13.04 -1.71
C ARG A 65 8.80 14.53 -2.06
N ARG A 66 9.05 14.89 -3.33
CA ARG A 66 9.00 16.27 -3.84
C ARG A 66 7.58 16.84 -3.90
N HIS A 67 6.56 15.99 -4.00
CA HIS A 67 5.16 16.40 -4.15
C HIS A 67 4.33 16.06 -2.90
N TYR A 68 4.64 14.96 -2.23
CA TYR A 68 3.90 14.50 -1.05
C TYR A 68 4.85 14.17 0.10
N ASP A 69 4.43 14.51 1.33
CA ASP A 69 5.22 14.27 2.54
C ASP A 69 5.19 12.81 3.02
N ARG A 70 4.17 12.06 2.62
CA ARG A 70 3.90 10.69 3.08
C ARG A 70 3.15 9.92 2.01
N LEU A 71 3.25 8.59 2.08
CA LEU A 71 2.37 7.69 1.33
C LEU A 71 0.93 7.83 1.89
N GLU A 72 -0.03 8.14 1.03
CA GLU A 72 -1.45 8.05 1.38
C GLU A 72 -1.96 6.63 1.12
N VAL A 73 -2.61 6.02 2.11
CA VAL A 73 -3.15 4.66 1.97
C VAL A 73 -4.67 4.72 2.02
N VAL A 74 -5.33 4.23 0.99
CA VAL A 74 -6.78 4.28 0.84
C VAL A 74 -7.34 2.86 0.76
N ILE A 75 -8.23 2.53 1.70
CA ILE A 75 -8.95 1.25 1.71
C ILE A 75 -10.29 1.43 1.01
N ILE A 76 -10.50 0.72 -0.10
CA ILE A 76 -11.68 0.83 -0.96
C ILE A 76 -12.28 -0.56 -1.12
N PRO A 77 -13.25 -0.98 -0.27
CA PRO A 77 -13.83 -2.32 -0.29
C PRO A 77 -14.39 -2.78 -1.64
N GLN A 78 -14.79 -1.85 -2.50
CA GLN A 78 -15.34 -2.12 -3.83
C GLN A 78 -14.28 -2.31 -4.92
N LEU A 79 -13.01 -2.04 -4.60
CA LEU A 79 -11.89 -2.28 -5.50
C LEU A 79 -11.50 -3.76 -5.43
N ASP A 80 -11.75 -4.51 -6.50
CA ASP A 80 -11.27 -5.90 -6.64
C ASP A 80 -9.80 -5.92 -7.11
N ASN A 81 -8.94 -5.19 -6.40
CA ASN A 81 -7.50 -5.11 -6.65
C ASN A 81 -6.74 -4.46 -5.47
N ALA A 82 -5.42 -4.44 -5.57
CA ALA A 82 -4.54 -3.49 -4.92
C ALA A 82 -3.67 -2.80 -5.98
N LEU A 83 -3.21 -1.58 -5.69
CA LEU A 83 -2.26 -0.87 -6.57
C LEU A 83 -1.44 0.16 -5.79
N MET A 84 -0.17 0.23 -6.15
CA MET A 84 0.74 1.33 -5.81
C MET A 84 0.78 2.36 -6.92
N GLY A 85 0.57 3.63 -6.57
CA GLY A 85 0.66 4.77 -7.46
C GLY A 85 1.60 5.85 -6.95
N TYR A 86 1.72 6.94 -7.69
CA TYR A 86 2.60 8.05 -7.31
C TYR A 86 2.03 8.81 -6.10
N GLY A 87 2.50 8.46 -4.90
CA GLY A 87 2.09 9.08 -3.64
C GLY A 87 0.96 8.37 -2.91
N PHE A 88 0.41 7.29 -3.45
CA PHE A 88 -0.67 6.54 -2.82
C PHE A 88 -0.56 5.03 -2.99
N MET A 89 -1.19 4.31 -2.09
CA MET A 89 -1.55 2.90 -2.24
C MET A 89 -3.06 2.76 -2.08
N ALA A 90 -3.73 2.15 -3.05
CA ALA A 90 -5.15 1.81 -2.96
C ALA A 90 -5.31 0.30 -2.82
N ILE A 91 -6.09 -0.15 -1.84
CA ILE A 91 -6.27 -1.57 -1.55
C ILE A 91 -7.73 -1.87 -1.28
N GLY A 92 -8.26 -2.92 -1.90
CA GLY A 92 -9.65 -3.32 -1.71
C GLY A 92 -9.80 -4.80 -1.40
N TYR A 93 -10.93 -5.37 -1.77
CA TYR A 93 -11.33 -6.72 -1.41
C TYR A 93 -11.68 -7.54 -2.64
N HIS A 94 -11.38 -8.84 -2.59
CA HIS A 94 -11.95 -9.79 -3.51
C HIS A 94 -13.32 -10.25 -3.02
N HIS A 95 -14.32 -10.22 -3.91
CA HIS A 95 -15.67 -10.70 -3.63
C HIS A 95 -15.95 -11.95 -4.44
N GLU A 96 -15.95 -13.10 -3.78
CA GLU A 96 -16.23 -14.38 -4.41
C GLU A 96 -17.70 -14.46 -4.86
N PRO A 97 -18.02 -15.18 -5.95
CA PRO A 97 -19.41 -15.38 -6.38
C PRO A 97 -20.31 -16.05 -5.32
N SER A 98 -19.71 -16.76 -4.36
CA SER A 98 -20.38 -17.38 -3.21
C SER A 98 -20.85 -16.36 -2.15
N GLY A 99 -20.40 -15.10 -2.23
CA GLY A 99 -20.62 -14.07 -1.23
C GLY A 99 -19.54 -14.00 -0.14
N GLU A 100 -18.49 -14.82 -0.22
CA GLU A 100 -17.31 -14.70 0.66
C GLU A 100 -16.50 -13.46 0.28
N VAL A 101 -16.11 -12.66 1.28
CA VAL A 101 -15.26 -11.48 1.09
C VAL A 101 -13.86 -11.80 1.59
N ARG A 102 -12.86 -11.59 0.73
CA ARG A 102 -11.45 -11.76 1.04
C ARG A 102 -10.75 -10.41 0.98
N PRO A 103 -10.57 -9.75 2.13
CA PRO A 103 -9.96 -8.43 2.15
C PRO A 103 -8.45 -8.52 1.92
N PHE A 104 -7.93 -7.85 0.89
CA PHE A 104 -6.48 -7.78 0.66
C PHE A 104 -5.76 -7.04 1.79
N THR A 105 -6.47 -6.19 2.53
CA THR A 105 -5.98 -5.49 3.72
C THR A 105 -5.49 -6.41 4.84
N LEU A 106 -5.89 -7.70 4.82
CA LEU A 106 -5.44 -8.72 5.77
C LEU A 106 -4.41 -9.70 5.16
N ASN A 107 -3.96 -9.47 3.93
CA ASN A 107 -2.94 -10.28 3.27
C ASN A 107 -1.60 -9.53 3.25
N PHE A 108 -0.66 -9.98 4.09
CA PHE A 108 0.66 -9.37 4.18
C PHE A 108 1.41 -9.36 2.85
N ASP A 109 1.33 -10.45 2.08
CA ASP A 109 2.08 -10.58 0.82
C ASP A 109 1.55 -9.62 -0.24
N VAL A 110 0.24 -9.41 -0.32
CA VAL A 110 -0.34 -8.40 -1.23
C VAL A 110 0.10 -7.00 -0.82
N ILE A 111 0.08 -6.68 0.47
CA ILE A 111 0.56 -5.37 0.95
C ILE A 111 2.06 -5.20 0.65
N ALA A 112 2.86 -6.24 0.88
CA ALA A 112 4.29 -6.23 0.62
C ALA A 112 4.60 -6.03 -0.87
N HIS A 113 3.86 -6.72 -1.75
CA HIS A 113 3.94 -6.57 -3.21
C HIS A 113 3.74 -5.10 -3.62
N GLU A 114 2.65 -4.48 -3.18
CA GLU A 114 2.38 -3.08 -3.54
C GLU A 114 3.44 -2.12 -2.98
N VAL A 115 3.91 -2.33 -1.75
CA VAL A 115 5.02 -1.55 -1.19
C VAL A 115 6.31 -1.77 -1.97
N GLY A 116 6.53 -2.99 -2.47
CA GLY A 116 7.65 -3.39 -3.32
C GLY A 116 7.75 -2.51 -4.57
N HIS A 117 6.63 -2.26 -5.26
CA HIS A 117 6.59 -1.31 -6.38
C HIS A 117 7.14 0.07 -5.99
N GLY A 118 6.69 0.61 -4.85
CA GLY A 118 7.13 1.91 -4.33
C GLY A 118 8.63 1.96 -3.99
N ILE A 119 9.16 0.86 -3.42
CA ILE A 119 10.59 0.73 -3.12
C ILE A 119 11.39 0.67 -4.43
N ILE A 120 10.97 -0.13 -5.41
CA ILE A 120 11.63 -0.22 -6.72
C ILE A 120 11.68 1.15 -7.40
N TYR A 121 10.58 1.91 -7.40
CA TYR A 121 10.60 3.26 -7.96
C TYR A 121 11.56 4.22 -7.25
N SER A 122 11.77 4.02 -5.95
CA SER A 122 12.66 4.86 -5.13
C SER A 122 14.14 4.50 -5.34
N GLU A 123 14.44 3.22 -5.54
CA GLU A 123 15.81 2.70 -5.59
C GLU A 123 16.35 2.53 -7.02
N VAL A 124 15.50 2.10 -7.95
CA VAL A 124 15.84 1.89 -9.37
C VAL A 124 15.47 3.11 -10.21
N GLY A 125 14.43 3.84 -9.81
CA GLY A 125 13.90 5.00 -10.52
C GLY A 125 12.63 4.70 -11.33
N LEU A 126 12.04 5.75 -11.89
CA LEU A 126 10.87 5.64 -12.75
C LEU A 126 11.29 5.31 -14.20
N PRO A 127 10.52 4.46 -14.90
CA PRO A 127 10.79 4.19 -16.30
C PRO A 127 10.51 5.43 -17.15
N THR A 128 11.21 5.53 -18.27
CA THR A 128 10.88 6.43 -19.37
C THR A 128 10.10 5.67 -20.43
N SER A 129 9.51 6.37 -21.40
CA SER A 129 8.83 5.74 -22.55
C SER A 129 9.73 4.80 -23.35
N GLU A 130 11.06 4.96 -23.28
CA GLU A 130 12.02 4.09 -23.97
C GLU A 130 12.33 2.81 -23.18
N THR A 131 12.22 2.86 -21.84
CA THR A 131 12.56 1.75 -20.94
C THR A 131 11.34 1.00 -20.43
N GLU A 132 10.13 1.51 -20.67
CA GLU A 132 8.85 0.87 -20.36
C GLU A 132 8.54 -0.29 -21.33
N GLN A 133 9.40 -1.30 -21.30
CA GLN A 133 9.30 -2.50 -22.13
C GLN A 133 8.78 -3.69 -21.30
N GLY A 134 8.36 -4.76 -21.97
CA GLY A 134 7.84 -5.95 -21.29
C GLY A 134 8.81 -6.56 -20.27
N GLU A 135 10.11 -6.48 -20.52
CA GLU A 135 11.15 -6.93 -19.58
C GLU A 135 11.18 -6.09 -18.30
N TYR A 136 11.01 -4.77 -18.41
CA TYR A 136 10.91 -3.88 -17.25
C TYR A 136 9.71 -4.28 -16.40
N PHE A 137 8.53 -4.46 -16.99
CA PHE A 137 7.34 -4.88 -16.24
C PHE A 137 7.50 -6.27 -15.62
N GLY A 138 8.06 -7.23 -16.35
CA GLY A 138 8.33 -8.57 -15.81
C GLY A 138 9.27 -8.53 -14.60
N PHE A 139 10.34 -7.73 -14.66
CA PHE A 139 11.21 -7.50 -13.51
C PHE A 139 10.46 -6.80 -12.37
N HIS A 140 9.74 -5.72 -12.66
CA HIS A 140 9.06 -4.90 -11.67
C HIS A 140 8.01 -5.69 -10.87
N GLU A 141 7.22 -6.53 -11.54
CA GLU A 141 6.20 -7.38 -10.90
C GLU A 141 6.79 -8.59 -10.18
N SER A 142 7.96 -9.09 -10.58
CA SER A 142 8.58 -10.27 -9.95
C SER A 142 9.49 -9.92 -8.77
N ALA A 143 9.96 -8.67 -8.71
CA ALA A 143 10.78 -8.16 -7.62
C ALA A 143 9.96 -7.46 -6.52
N ALA A 144 8.73 -7.06 -6.83
CA ALA A 144 7.74 -6.62 -5.86
C ALA A 144 7.37 -7.79 -4.93
#